data_AF-A0A3D5XST7-F1
#
_entry.id   AF-A0A3D5XST7-F1
#
_cell.length_a   1.000
_cell.length_b   1.000
_cell.length_c   1.000
_cell.angle_alpha   90.00
_cell.angle_beta   90.00
_cell.angle_gamma   90.00
#
_symmetry.space_group_name_H-M   'P 1'
#
loop_
_entity.id
_entity.type
_entity.pdbx_description
1 polymer ?
#
loop_
_entity_poly.entity_id
_entity_poly.type
_entity_poly.pdbx_seq_one_letter_code
_entity_poly.pdbx_strand_id
1 'polypeptide(L)'
;MIDKLTNKELEKIVKHIGETYRKSVLRREINAGIMQINENSKAYKNDSDFIFAIDCYLNECSRDTKCIIENEYLKKKESLWYLDYYTKSTYYRLKKKAIIEFINCMNL
;
A
#
# COMPACT_ATOMS: atom_id res chain seq x y z
N MET A 1 -5.71 19.02 4.94
CA MET A 1 -6.62 18.72 3.81
C MET A 1 -7.34 17.39 4.05
N ILE A 2 -6.66 16.40 4.64
CA ILE A 2 -7.23 15.13 5.14
C ILE A 2 -8.41 15.30 6.11
N ASP A 3 -8.41 16.33 6.98
CA ASP A 3 -9.41 16.48 8.05
C ASP A 3 -10.88 16.61 7.58
N LYS A 4 -11.10 16.82 6.28
CA LYS A 4 -12.42 16.89 5.67
C LYS A 4 -12.89 15.57 5.03
N LEU A 5 -12.01 14.58 4.89
CA LEU A 5 -12.32 13.30 4.25
C LEU A 5 -12.86 12.28 5.26
N THR A 6 -13.90 11.57 4.87
CA THR A 6 -14.45 10.46 5.64
C THR A 6 -13.52 9.24 5.58
N ASN A 7 -13.59 8.36 6.59
CA ASN A 7 -12.86 7.09 6.58
C ASN A 7 -13.11 6.24 5.31
N LYS A 8 -14.31 6.33 4.72
CA LYS A 8 -14.62 5.62 3.46
C LYS A 8 -13.87 6.19 2.27
N GLU A 9 -13.69 7.51 2.21
CA GLU A 9 -12.93 8.18 1.16
C GLU A 9 -11.44 7.91 1.30
N LEU A 10 -10.91 7.97 2.53
CA LEU A 10 -9.54 7.58 2.83
C LEU A 10 -9.27 6.12 2.43
N GLU A 11 -10.21 5.21 2.73
CA GLU A 11 -10.09 3.81 2.32
C GLU A 11 -10.09 3.66 0.79
N LYS A 12 -10.86 4.46 0.04
CA LYS A 12 -10.81 4.44 -1.43
C LYS A 12 -9.45 4.86 -1.97
N ILE A 13 -8.83 5.88 -1.36
CA ILE A 13 -7.49 6.35 -1.72
C ILE A 13 -6.47 5.23 -1.49
N VAL A 14 -6.45 4.61 -0.31
CA VAL A 14 -5.50 3.53 0.00
C VAL A 14 -5.73 2.30 -0.89
N LYS A 15 -7.00 1.97 -1.23
CA LYS A 15 -7.30 0.91 -2.21
C LYS A 15 -6.69 1.22 -3.57
N HIS A 16 -6.84 2.45 -4.06
CA HIS A 16 -6.27 2.87 -5.33
C HIS A 16 -4.74 2.82 -5.30
N ILE A 17 -4.11 3.28 -4.22
CA ILE A 17 -2.66 3.18 -4.03
C ILE A 17 -2.21 1.72 -4.08
N GLY A 18 -2.88 0.82 -3.35
CA GLY A 18 -2.55 -0.60 -3.34
C GLY A 18 -2.74 -1.28 -4.71
N GLU A 19 -3.77 -0.90 -5.46
CA GLU A 19 -3.95 -1.36 -6.84
C GLU A 19 -2.84 -0.90 -7.77
N THR A 20 -2.45 0.38 -7.68
CA THR A 20 -1.35 0.94 -8.46
C THR A 20 -0.03 0.27 -8.08
N TYR A 21 0.24 0.08 -6.79
CA TYR A 21 1.45 -0.59 -6.30
C TYR A 21 1.58 -1.99 -6.87
N ARG A 22 0.54 -2.84 -6.78
CA ARG A 22 0.58 -4.19 -7.34
C ARG A 22 0.82 -4.20 -8.84
N LYS A 23 0.20 -3.28 -9.57
CA LYS A 23 0.41 -3.16 -11.02
C LYS A 23 1.84 -2.74 -11.34
N SER A 24 2.41 -1.80 -10.59
CA SER A 24 3.81 -1.37 -10.73
C SER A 24 4.79 -2.52 -10.41
N VAL A 25 4.56 -3.27 -9.34
CA VAL A 25 5.36 -4.46 -9.00
C VAL A 25 5.31 -5.49 -10.11
N LEU A 26 4.11 -5.84 -10.58
CA LEU A 26 3.94 -6.80 -11.67
C LEU A 26 4.64 -6.34 -12.95
N ARG A 27 4.50 -5.06 -13.34
CA ARG A 27 5.20 -4.51 -14.51
C ARG A 27 6.72 -4.57 -14.34
N ARG A 28 7.23 -4.27 -13.15
CA ARG A 28 8.66 -4.36 -12.82
C ARG A 28 9.17 -5.80 -12.96
N GLU A 29 8.44 -6.78 -12.41
CA GLU A 29 8.79 -8.20 -12.48
C GLU A 29 8.76 -8.74 -13.91
N ILE A 30 7.72 -8.40 -14.68
CA ILE A 30 7.62 -8.75 -16.11
C ILE A 30 8.80 -8.18 -16.89
N ASN A 31 9.13 -6.90 -16.67
CA ASN A 31 10.25 -6.24 -17.34
C ASN A 31 11.60 -6.87 -16.93
N ALA A 32 11.77 -7.30 -15.68
CA ALA A 32 12.98 -7.99 -15.24
C ALA A 32 13.11 -9.40 -15.82
N GLY A 33 12.00 -10.12 -16.04
CA GLY A 33 11.99 -11.52 -16.47
C GLY A 33 11.90 -11.76 -17.97
N ILE A 34 11.22 -10.89 -18.74
CA ILE A 34 10.90 -11.17 -20.16
C ILE A 34 11.95 -10.63 -21.13
N MET A 35 12.64 -9.53 -20.84
CA MET A 35 13.75 -9.04 -21.67
C MET A 35 14.61 -8.07 -20.86
N GLN A 36 15.93 -8.06 -21.09
CA GLN A 36 16.82 -6.95 -20.70
C GLN A 36 16.47 -5.66 -21.48
N ILE A 37 15.19 -5.26 -21.52
CA ILE A 37 14.72 -4.01 -22.10
C ILE A 37 15.26 -2.91 -21.20
N ASN A 38 16.33 -2.29 -21.70
CA ASN A 38 16.90 -1.01 -21.34
C ASN A 38 16.19 -0.36 -20.12
N GLU A 39 16.83 -0.45 -18.94
CA GLU A 39 16.38 0.12 -17.65
C GLU A 39 15.92 1.59 -17.75
N ASN A 40 16.26 2.27 -18.85
CA ASN A 40 15.97 3.65 -19.20
C ASN A 40 14.55 3.96 -19.68
N SER A 41 13.61 2.99 -19.72
CA SER A 41 12.22 3.36 -20.05
C SER A 41 11.61 4.21 -18.93
N LYS A 42 11.07 5.40 -19.27
CA LYS A 42 10.46 6.33 -18.30
C LYS A 42 9.37 5.67 -17.44
N ALA A 43 8.63 4.73 -18.01
CA ALA A 43 7.59 3.98 -17.31
C ALA A 43 8.16 3.08 -16.21
N TYR A 44 9.27 2.37 -16.48
CA TYR A 44 9.94 1.52 -15.50
C TYR A 44 10.50 2.33 -14.32
N LYS A 45 11.12 3.47 -14.63
CA LYS A 45 11.60 4.40 -13.61
C LYS A 45 10.46 4.89 -12.72
N ASN A 46 9.35 5.34 -13.32
CA ASN A 46 8.18 5.78 -12.57
C ASN A 46 7.61 4.67 -11.66
N ASP A 47 7.56 3.43 -12.13
CA ASP A 47 7.11 2.29 -11.32
C ASP A 47 8.05 2.02 -10.15
N SER A 48 9.35 2.05 -10.39
CA SER A 48 10.37 1.82 -9.36
C SER A 48 10.36 2.93 -8.30
N ASP A 49 10.28 4.19 -8.73
CA ASP A 49 10.19 5.36 -7.85
C ASP A 49 8.90 5.31 -7.01
N PHE A 50 7.77 4.90 -7.62
CA PHE A 50 6.51 4.75 -6.90
C PHE A 50 6.56 3.63 -5.86
N ILE A 51 7.07 2.45 -6.22
CA ILE A 51 7.22 1.32 -5.28
C ILE A 51 8.12 1.74 -4.12
N PHE A 52 9.28 2.34 -4.42
CA PHE A 52 10.23 2.79 -3.42
C PHE A 52 9.61 3.80 -2.45
N ALA A 53 8.88 4.80 -2.97
CA ALA A 53 8.21 5.79 -2.14
C ALA A 53 7.20 5.15 -1.19
N ILE A 54 6.34 4.25 -1.70
CA ILE A 54 5.37 3.52 -0.87
C ILE A 54 6.06 2.68 0.21
N ASP A 55 7.14 1.97 -0.13
CA ASP A 55 7.90 1.17 0.83
C ASP A 55 8.54 2.06 1.92
N CYS A 56 9.05 3.24 1.56
CA CYS A 56 9.54 4.23 2.52
C CYS A 56 8.44 4.71 3.47
N TYR A 57 7.29 5.18 2.96
CA TYR A 57 6.19 5.65 3.80
C TYR A 57 5.67 4.56 4.75
N LEU A 58 5.63 3.32 4.26
CA LEU A 58 5.22 2.17 5.05
C LEU A 58 6.22 1.83 6.16
N ASN A 59 7.52 2.06 5.95
CA ASN A 59 8.55 1.86 6.98
C ASN A 59 8.52 2.92 8.08
N GLU A 60 8.01 4.12 7.79
CA GLU A 60 7.77 5.17 8.78
C GLU A 60 6.51 4.92 9.63
N CYS A 61 5.62 4.02 9.19
CA CYS A 61 4.43 3.66 9.93
C CYS A 61 4.73 2.74 11.11
N SER A 62 3.85 2.76 12.10
CA SER A 62 3.83 1.78 13.19
C SER A 62 3.70 0.34 12.68
N ARG A 63 4.16 -0.62 13.50
CA ARG A 63 4.15 -2.05 13.15
C ARG A 63 2.75 -2.57 12.76
N ASP A 64 1.71 -2.17 13.50
CA ASP A 64 0.33 -2.58 13.20
C ASP A 64 -0.15 -1.97 11.89
N THR A 65 0.16 -0.70 11.64
CA THR A 65 -0.18 -0.03 10.39
C THR A 65 0.52 -0.67 9.21
N LYS A 66 1.83 -0.92 9.32
CA LYS A 66 2.59 -1.65 8.30
C LYS A 66 1.97 -3.02 8.02
N CYS A 67 1.68 -3.80 9.06
CA CYS A 67 1.05 -5.12 8.92
C CYS A 67 -0.29 -5.03 8.18
N ILE A 68 -1.17 -4.10 8.57
CA ILE A 68 -2.48 -3.97 7.96
C ILE A 68 -2.38 -3.47 6.53
N ILE A 69 -1.58 -2.43 6.27
CA ILE A 69 -1.47 -1.86 4.93
C ILE A 69 -0.88 -2.87 3.94
N GLU A 70 0.17 -3.58 4.34
CA GLU A 70 0.76 -4.63 3.51
C GLU A 70 -0.24 -5.73 3.17
N ASN A 71 -0.88 -6.33 4.19
CA ASN A 71 -1.68 -7.53 3.96
C ASN A 71 -3.02 -7.21 3.31
N GLU A 72 -3.68 -6.13 3.71
CA GLU A 72 -5.00 -5.75 3.18
C GLU A 72 -4.90 -5.10 1.79
N TYR A 73 -3.91 -4.22 1.58
CA TYR A 73 -3.90 -3.34 0.40
C TYR A 73 -2.73 -3.56 -0.56
N LEU A 74 -1.53 -3.94 -0.12
CA LEU A 74 -0.40 -4.11 -1.05
C LEU A 74 -0.31 -5.54 -1.58
N LYS A 75 -0.37 -6.54 -0.70
CA LYS A 75 -0.35 -7.98 -1.05
C LYS A 75 -1.74 -8.50 -1.38
N LYS A 76 -2.79 -7.85 -0.83
CA LYS A 76 -4.20 -8.24 -0.98
C LYS A 76 -4.41 -9.72 -0.64
N LYS A 77 -4.05 -10.09 0.60
CA LYS A 77 -4.24 -11.44 1.14
C LYS A 77 -5.72 -11.84 1.15
N GLU A 78 -5.95 -13.13 1.35
CA GLU A 78 -7.28 -13.73 1.44
C GLU A 78 -8.15 -13.07 2.51
N SER A 79 -9.46 -13.21 2.33
CA SER A 79 -10.42 -12.78 3.33
C SER A 79 -10.11 -13.43 4.68
N LEU A 80 -10.14 -12.65 5.76
CA LEU A 80 -9.89 -13.07 7.15
C LEU A 80 -8.44 -13.33 7.56
N TRP A 81 -7.44 -12.94 6.76
CA TRP A 81 -6.01 -13.02 7.14
C TRP A 81 -5.68 -12.42 8.53
N TYR A 82 -6.49 -11.44 8.98
CA TYR A 82 -6.29 -10.75 10.25
C TYR A 82 -6.60 -11.61 11.48
N LEU A 83 -7.33 -12.72 11.33
CA LEU A 83 -7.70 -13.59 12.46
C LEU A 83 -6.50 -14.24 13.12
N ASP A 84 -5.38 -14.38 12.40
CA ASP A 84 -4.12 -14.90 12.93
C ASP A 84 -3.45 -13.92 13.92
N TYR A 85 -3.87 -12.65 13.93
CA TYR A 85 -3.20 -11.56 14.67
C TYR A 85 -4.15 -10.78 15.60
N TYR A 86 -5.42 -10.65 15.21
CA TYR A 86 -6.37 -9.73 15.83
C TYR A 86 -7.77 -10.35 15.93
N THR A 87 -8.49 -9.99 16.99
CA THR A 87 -9.94 -10.17 17.00
C THR A 87 -10.59 -9.26 15.97
N LYS A 88 -11.78 -9.64 15.47
CA LYS A 88 -12.52 -8.87 14.46
C LYS A 88 -12.71 -7.40 14.84
N SER A 89 -13.16 -7.12 16.06
CA SER A 89 -13.39 -5.75 16.54
C SER A 89 -12.10 -4.94 16.62
N THR A 90 -11.01 -5.55 17.10
CA THR A 90 -9.68 -4.92 17.15
C THR A 90 -9.18 -4.61 15.76
N TYR A 91 -9.31 -5.56 14.82
CA TYR A 91 -8.90 -5.38 13.44
C TYR A 91 -9.56 -4.18 12.79
N TYR A 92 -10.89 -4.07 12.82
CA TYR A 92 -11.58 -2.95 12.18
C TYR A 92 -11.22 -1.58 12.80
N ARG A 93 -10.94 -1.54 14.10
CA ARG A 93 -10.47 -0.33 14.78
C ARG A 93 -9.06 0.04 14.34
N LEU A 94 -8.14 -0.92 14.34
CA LEU A 94 -6.76 -0.72 13.91
C LEU A 94 -6.68 -0.38 12.42
N LYS A 95 -7.50 -1.00 11.57
CA LYS A 95 -7.57 -0.70 10.13
C LYS A 95 -7.88 0.76 9.85
N LYS A 96 -8.86 1.34 10.56
CA LYS A 96 -9.17 2.78 10.44
C LYS A 96 -7.98 3.64 10.83
N LYS A 97 -7.30 3.31 11.93
CA LYS A 97 -6.10 4.02 12.37
C LYS A 97 -4.95 3.89 11.36
N ALA A 98 -4.74 2.69 10.83
CA ALA A 98 -3.69 2.39 9.87
C ALA A 98 -3.86 3.19 8.57
N ILE A 99 -5.08 3.30 8.07
CA ILE A 99 -5.39 4.13 6.89
C ILE A 99 -5.01 5.59 7.14
N ILE A 100 -5.41 6.15 8.29
CA ILE A 100 -5.13 7.56 8.62
C ILE A 100 -3.63 7.78 8.80
N GLU A 101 -2.96 6.93 9.58
CA GLU A 101 -1.52 7.01 9.82
C GLU A 101 -0.73 6.92 8.52
N PHE A 102 -1.05 5.93 7.66
CA PHE A 102 -0.37 5.77 6.38
C PHE A 102 -0.53 6.98 5.47
N ILE A 103 -1.73 7.57 5.40
CA ILE A 103 -1.95 8.79 4.61
C ILE A 103 -1.18 9.98 5.20
N ASN A 104 -1.12 10.10 6.52
CA ASN A 104 -0.33 11.14 7.18
C ASN A 104 1.17 10.98 6.89
N CYS A 105 1.71 9.75 6.87
CA CYS A 105 3.10 9.48 6.49
C CYS A 105 3.43 9.90 5.05
N MET A 106 2.44 9.93 4.17
CA MET A 106 2.59 10.43 2.78
C MET A 106 2.46 11.95 2.67
N ASN A 107 2.15 12.66 3.77
CA ASN A 107 1.82 14.10 3.78
C ASN A 107 0.73 14.49 2.76
N LEU A 108 -0.29 13.63 2.60
CA LEU A 108 -1.43 13.89 1.70
C LEU A 108 -2.55 14.72 2.35
#